data_AF-A0A2V8TG01-F1
#
_entry.id   AF-A0A2V8TG01-F1
#
_cell.length_a   1.000
_cell.length_b   1.000
_cell.length_c   1.000
_cell.angle_alpha   90.00
_cell.angle_beta   90.00
_cell.angle_gamma   90.00
#
_symmetry.space_group_name_H-M   'P 1'
#
loop_
_entity.id
_entity.type
_entity.pdbx_description
1 polymer ?
#
loop_
_entity_poly.entity_id
_entity_poly.type
_entity_poly.pdbx_seq_one_letter_code
_entity_poly.pdbx_strand_id
1 'polypeptide(L)'
;ANAGHCAPFLVSRDGHMRKFHTSGMPVGMVEEAPFQMVQTQLAPGDKIVIYSDGLTEAENAEGQFFDTERLRLCLRDHAMRDAAGLHAALLDAVDRFTEGGVVRDDITALVLEYAPG
;
A
#
# COMPACT_ATOMS: atom_id res chain seq x y z
N ALA A 1 8.09 -3.85 12.72
CA ALA A 1 7.38 -2.73 13.37
C ALA A 1 6.91 -1.77 12.30
N ASN A 2 5.61 -1.46 12.23
CA ASN A 2 5.07 -0.44 11.31
C ASN A 2 4.60 0.84 12.04
N ALA A 3 4.84 0.94 13.35
CA ALA A 3 4.56 2.15 14.13
C ALA A 3 3.14 2.72 13.97
N GLY A 4 2.11 1.87 13.84
CA GLY A 4 0.72 2.34 13.65
C GLY A 4 0.39 2.84 12.24
N HIS A 5 1.33 2.78 11.30
CA HIS A 5 1.10 3.13 9.90
C HIS A 5 0.21 2.10 9.19
N CYS A 6 -0.38 2.46 8.04
CA CYS A 6 -1.20 1.53 7.26
C CYS A 6 -0.44 0.22 6.98
N ALA A 7 -1.11 -0.91 7.19
CA ALA A 7 -0.45 -2.20 7.09
C ALA A 7 -0.03 -2.48 5.62
N PRO A 8 1.25 -2.75 5.33
CA PRO A 8 1.72 -2.92 3.96
C PRO A 8 1.09 -4.13 3.25
N PHE A 9 1.15 -4.13 1.92
CA PHE A 9 0.78 -5.29 1.10
C PHE A 9 2.02 -6.01 0.58
N LEU A 10 2.01 -7.34 0.65
CA LEU A 10 2.83 -8.20 -0.19
C LEU A 10 2.02 -8.56 -1.44
N VAL A 11 2.60 -8.31 -2.60
CA VAL A 11 2.05 -8.61 -3.93
C VAL A 11 2.99 -9.59 -4.60
N SER A 12 2.58 -10.85 -4.66
CA SER A 12 3.33 -11.88 -5.36
C SER A 12 3.19 -11.73 -6.87
N ARG A 13 4.21 -12.15 -7.61
CA ARG A 13 4.21 -12.05 -9.07
C ARG A 13 3.03 -12.77 -9.71
N ASP A 14 2.61 -13.91 -9.15
CA ASP A 14 1.46 -14.69 -9.61
C ASP A 14 0.08 -14.08 -9.26
N GLY A 15 0.06 -12.87 -8.69
CA GLY A 15 -1.16 -12.15 -8.35
C GLY A 15 -1.74 -12.53 -6.98
N HIS A 16 -1.10 -13.43 -6.23
CA HIS A 16 -1.44 -13.62 -4.82
C HIS A 16 -1.08 -12.37 -4.02
N MET A 17 -1.96 -11.99 -3.10
CA MET A 17 -1.73 -10.83 -2.26
C MET A 17 -2.02 -11.13 -0.81
N ARG A 18 -1.22 -10.53 0.06
CA ARG A 18 -1.36 -10.65 1.50
C ARG A 18 -1.08 -9.31 2.16
N LYS A 19 -2.04 -8.81 2.93
CA LYS A 19 -1.80 -7.68 3.82
C LYS A 19 -1.01 -8.18 5.03
N PHE A 20 0.09 -7.52 5.36
CA PHE A 20 0.81 -7.85 6.59
C PHE A 20 -0.08 -7.52 7.78
N HIS A 21 -0.23 -8.43 8.73
CA HIS A 21 -0.84 -8.09 10.00
C HIS A 21 0.17 -7.33 10.82
N THR A 22 -0.17 -6.10 11.17
CA THR A 22 0.68 -5.24 11.97
C THR A 22 -0.12 -4.75 13.16
N SER A 23 0.23 -5.22 14.35
CA SER A 23 -0.18 -4.56 15.59
C SER A 23 1.01 -3.77 16.11
N GLY A 24 0.88 -2.44 16.03
CA GLY A 24 1.88 -1.51 16.53
C GLY A 24 1.18 -0.20 16.81
N MET A 25 1.35 0.35 18.00
CA MET A 25 0.92 1.71 18.29
C MET A 25 1.86 2.71 17.61
N PRO A 26 1.39 3.93 17.31
CA PRO A 26 2.25 5.04 16.89
C PRO A 26 3.49 5.16 17.79
N VAL A 27 4.66 5.28 17.16
CA VAL A 27 5.92 5.50 17.87
C VAL A 27 5.80 6.80 18.69
N GLY A 28 6.20 6.74 19.97
CA GLY A 28 6.17 7.88 20.88
C GLY A 28 4.90 8.03 21.71
N MET A 29 3.88 7.20 21.51
CA MET A 29 2.62 7.26 22.29
C MET A 29 2.69 6.46 23.60
N VAL A 30 3.56 5.44 23.68
CA VAL A 30 3.86 4.65 24.88
C VAL A 30 5.35 4.33 24.91
N GLU A 31 6.02 4.57 26.05
CA GLU A 31 7.48 4.37 26.23
C GLU A 31 7.94 2.93 25.92
N GLU A 32 7.10 1.93 26.19
CA GLU A 32 7.38 0.51 25.96
C GLU A 32 6.29 -0.15 25.10
N ALA A 33 5.98 0.41 23.92
CA ALA A 33 5.08 -0.27 22.98
C ALA A 33 5.73 -1.55 22.44
N PRO A 34 5.15 -2.75 22.64
CA PRO A 34 5.68 -3.97 22.04
C PRO A 34 5.45 -3.92 20.53
N PHE A 35 6.53 -3.75 19.76
CA PHE A 35 6.44 -3.81 18.31
C PHE A 35 6.54 -5.25 17.83
N GLN A 36 5.53 -5.72 17.10
CA GLN A 36 5.59 -7.04 16.48
C GLN A 36 6.56 -7.05 15.28
N MET A 37 7.38 -8.11 15.24
CA MET A 37 8.20 -8.46 14.08
C MET A 37 7.44 -9.50 13.25
N VAL A 38 7.33 -9.25 11.95
CA VAL A 38 6.78 -10.21 11.00
C VAL A 38 7.89 -10.54 10.01
N GLN A 39 8.11 -11.84 9.78
CA GLN A 39 9.05 -12.33 8.79
C GLN A 39 8.29 -12.96 7.63
N THR A 40 8.80 -12.80 6.41
CA THR A 40 8.29 -13.48 5.23
C THR A 40 9.46 -13.80 4.31
N GLN A 41 9.36 -14.92 3.59
CA GLN A 41 10.23 -15.19 2.46
C GLN A 41 9.68 -14.45 1.23
N LEU A 42 10.56 -13.86 0.44
CA LEU A 42 10.24 -13.27 -0.86
C LEU A 42 10.80 -14.15 -1.98
N ALA A 43 10.06 -14.24 -3.08
CA ALA A 43 10.50 -14.82 -4.35
C ALA A 43 10.80 -13.72 -5.37
N PRO A 44 11.70 -13.93 -6.35
CA PRO A 44 11.99 -12.93 -7.37
C PRO A 44 10.74 -12.42 -8.09
N GLY A 45 10.57 -11.09 -8.13
CA GLY A 45 9.40 -10.39 -8.67
C GLY A 45 8.29 -10.10 -7.66
N ASP A 46 8.39 -10.62 -6.44
CA ASP A 46 7.51 -10.22 -5.34
C ASP A 46 7.73 -8.74 -5.00
N LYS A 47 6.64 -8.05 -4.67
CA LYS A 47 6.63 -6.64 -4.33
C LYS A 47 6.03 -6.37 -2.96
N ILE A 48 6.63 -5.44 -2.22
CA ILE A 48 6.05 -4.89 -0.99
C ILE A 48 5.59 -3.47 -1.29
N VAL A 49 4.33 -3.17 -0.98
CA VAL A 49 3.70 -1.85 -1.16
C VAL A 49 3.41 -1.25 0.22
N ILE A 50 4.02 -0.10 0.48
CA ILE A 50 3.82 0.71 1.69
C ILE A 50 3.14 2.01 1.24
N TYR A 51 2.15 2.48 2.00
CA TYR A 51 1.32 3.62 1.61
C TYR A 51 0.79 4.37 2.83
N SER A 52 0.53 5.68 2.70
CA SER A 52 -0.17 6.50 3.69
C SER A 52 -1.69 6.38 3.58
N ASP A 53 -2.40 6.71 4.65
CA ASP A 53 -3.87 6.81 4.69
C ASP A 53 -4.42 7.81 3.69
N GLY A 54 -3.73 8.92 3.43
CA GLY A 54 -4.07 9.88 2.37
C GLY A 54 -4.34 9.22 1.00
N LEU A 55 -3.70 8.09 0.69
CA LEU A 55 -4.01 7.31 -0.52
C LEU A 55 -5.40 6.66 -0.47
N THR A 56 -5.76 6.06 0.67
CA THR A 56 -7.04 5.36 0.83
C THR A 56 -8.20 6.30 1.18
N GLU A 57 -7.91 7.48 1.71
CA GLU A 57 -8.89 8.52 2.08
C GLU A 57 -9.10 9.57 0.99
N ALA A 58 -8.41 9.45 -0.15
CA ALA A 58 -8.64 10.32 -1.30
C ALA A 58 -10.10 10.17 -1.81
N GLU A 59 -10.80 11.30 -1.99
CA GLU A 59 -12.22 11.34 -2.35
C GLU A 59 -12.43 11.64 -3.84
N ASN A 60 -13.41 10.98 -4.46
CA ASN A 60 -13.95 11.40 -5.75
C ASN A 60 -14.97 12.54 -5.61
N ALA A 61 -15.53 13.02 -6.73
CA ALA A 61 -16.51 14.10 -6.76
C ALA A 61 -17.80 13.80 -5.96
N GLU A 62 -18.14 12.51 -5.81
CA GLU A 62 -19.28 12.06 -5.02
C GLU A 62 -18.97 11.89 -3.52
N GLY A 63 -17.74 12.20 -3.08
CA GLY A 63 -17.29 12.03 -1.70
C GLY A 63 -17.04 10.57 -1.31
N GLN A 64 -16.84 9.69 -2.27
CA GLN A 64 -16.46 8.29 -2.03
C GLN A 64 -14.95 8.17 -1.92
N PHE A 65 -14.47 7.43 -0.92
CA PHE A 65 -13.05 7.15 -0.76
C PHE A 65 -12.55 6.13 -1.78
N PHE A 66 -11.28 6.26 -2.19
CA PHE A 66 -10.60 5.23 -2.97
C PHE A 66 -10.62 3.91 -2.20
N ASP A 67 -10.40 3.96 -0.89
CA ASP A 67 -10.48 2.86 0.07
C ASP A 67 -9.48 1.71 -0.16
N THR A 68 -9.43 0.81 0.82
CA THR A 68 -8.50 -0.33 0.78
C THR A 68 -8.89 -1.38 -0.26
N GLU A 69 -10.17 -1.52 -0.61
CA GLU A 69 -10.60 -2.52 -1.59
C GLU A 69 -10.22 -2.11 -3.01
N ARG A 70 -10.35 -0.84 -3.42
CA ARG A 70 -9.86 -0.41 -4.74
C ARG A 70 -8.35 -0.47 -4.84
N LEU A 71 -7.63 -0.09 -3.77
CA LEU A 71 -6.19 -0.32 -3.68
C LEU A 71 -5.85 -1.79 -3.93
N ARG A 72 -6.54 -2.70 -3.23
CA ARG A 72 -6.34 -4.15 -3.37
C ARG A 72 -6.60 -4.63 -4.80
N LEU A 73 -7.67 -4.15 -5.45
CA LEU A 73 -7.98 -4.51 -6.83
C LEU A 73 -6.90 -4.00 -7.80
N CYS A 74 -6.48 -2.74 -7.66
CA CYS A 74 -5.41 -2.14 -8.48
C CYS A 74 -4.10 -2.93 -8.36
N LEU A 75 -3.68 -3.26 -7.13
CA LEU A 75 -2.45 -4.02 -6.90
C LEU A 75 -2.50 -5.41 -7.54
N ARG A 76 -3.65 -6.09 -7.45
CA ARG A 76 -3.86 -7.41 -8.06
C ARG A 76 -3.78 -7.34 -9.58
N ASP A 77 -4.50 -6.40 -10.18
CA ASP A 77 -4.64 -6.29 -11.64
C ASP A 77 -3.31 -5.87 -12.32
N HIS A 78 -2.37 -5.34 -11.53
CA HIS A 78 -1.04 -4.92 -11.99
C HIS A 78 0.12 -5.70 -11.36
N ALA A 79 -0.14 -6.82 -10.68
CA ALA A 79 0.86 -7.60 -9.94
C ALA A 79 2.04 -8.08 -10.80
N MET A 80 1.80 -8.33 -12.09
CA MET A 80 2.80 -8.79 -13.07
C MET A 80 3.73 -7.69 -13.57
N ARG A 81 3.46 -6.41 -13.28
CA ARG A 81 4.35 -5.30 -13.61
C ARG A 81 5.57 -5.29 -12.67
N ASP A 82 6.64 -4.66 -13.13
CA ASP A 82 7.77 -4.30 -12.27
C ASP A 82 7.36 -3.23 -11.24
N ALA A 83 8.23 -2.91 -10.29
CA ALA A 83 7.97 -1.92 -9.25
C ALA A 83 7.53 -0.56 -9.83
N ALA A 84 8.23 -0.08 -10.86
CA ALA A 84 7.94 1.21 -11.48
C ALA A 84 6.57 1.19 -12.18
N GLY A 85 6.26 0.13 -12.93
CA GLY A 85 4.99 -0.03 -13.63
C GLY A 85 3.81 -0.24 -12.70
N LEU A 86 4.00 -0.90 -11.55
CA LEU A 86 2.98 -1.02 -10.51
C LEU A 86 2.75 0.32 -9.80
N HIS A 87 3.83 1.04 -9.45
CA HIS A 87 3.76 2.36 -8.83
C HIS A 87 3.01 3.35 -9.73
N ALA A 88 3.37 3.42 -11.02
CA ALA A 88 2.70 4.29 -11.99
C ALA A 88 1.21 3.94 -12.17
N ALA A 89 0.87 2.65 -12.20
CA ALA A 89 -0.52 2.21 -12.28
C ALA A 89 -1.35 2.61 -11.06
N LEU A 90 -0.74 2.54 -9.87
CA LEU A 90 -1.39 2.92 -8.63
C LEU A 90 -1.68 4.43 -8.60
N LEU A 91 -0.72 5.27 -8.98
CA LEU A 91 -0.94 6.71 -9.04
C LEU A 91 -2.00 7.09 -10.08
N ASP A 92 -1.95 6.50 -11.29
CA ASP A 92 -2.98 6.72 -12.32
C ASP A 92 -4.38 6.30 -11.83
N ALA A 93 -4.48 5.17 -11.11
CA ALA A 93 -5.75 4.72 -10.56
C ALA A 93 -6.33 5.69 -9.52
N VAL A 94 -5.49 6.25 -8.66
CA VAL A 94 -5.90 7.24 -7.65
C VAL A 94 -6.30 8.54 -8.33
N ASP A 95 -5.46 9.08 -9.23
CA ASP A 95 -5.72 10.33 -9.95
C ASP A 95 -7.02 10.27 -10.77
N ARG A 96 -7.26 9.16 -11.46
CA ARG A 96 -8.50 8.96 -12.24
C ARG A 96 -9.72 8.79 -11.35
N PHE A 97 -9.56 8.18 -10.18
CA PHE A 97 -10.67 8.01 -9.25
C PHE A 97 -11.04 9.35 -8.60
N THR A 98 -10.05 10.19 -8.28
CA THR A 98 -10.24 11.49 -7.62
C THR A 98 -10.52 12.64 -8.59
N GLU A 99 -10.70 12.37 -9.89
CA GLU A 99 -11.01 13.40 -10.87
C GLU A 99 -12.27 14.18 -10.47
N GLY A 100 -12.13 15.51 -10.30
CA GLY A 100 -13.20 16.38 -9.80
C GLY A 100 -13.52 16.24 -8.31
N GLY A 101 -12.75 15.43 -7.58
CA GLY A 101 -12.85 15.19 -6.14
C GLY A 101 -11.86 16.02 -5.32
N VAL A 102 -11.57 15.53 -4.10
CA VAL A 102 -10.75 16.24 -3.12
C VAL A 102 -9.68 15.31 -2.54
N VAL A 103 -8.42 15.76 -2.62
CA VAL A 103 -7.29 15.18 -1.89
C VAL A 103 -7.02 16.07 -0.68
N ARG A 104 -7.21 15.52 0.53
CA ARG A 104 -7.15 16.30 1.78
C ARG A 104 -5.84 16.13 2.56
N ASP A 105 -5.05 15.11 2.21
CA ASP A 105 -3.82 14.75 2.89
C ASP A 105 -2.75 14.28 1.88
N ASP A 106 -1.50 14.19 2.31
CA ASP A 106 -0.38 13.78 1.46
C ASP A 106 -0.50 12.30 1.04
N ILE A 107 -0.52 12.07 -0.28
CA ILE A 107 -0.50 10.73 -0.86
C ILE A 107 0.95 10.26 -0.98
N THR A 108 1.30 9.20 -0.27
CA THR A 108 2.61 8.54 -0.37
C THR A 108 2.44 7.07 -0.71
N ALA A 109 3.22 6.58 -1.67
CA ALA A 109 3.34 5.16 -1.99
C ALA A 109 4.80 4.78 -2.26
N LEU A 110 5.24 3.65 -1.71
CA LEU A 110 6.55 3.04 -1.97
C LEU A 110 6.35 1.61 -2.43
N VAL A 111 6.97 1.26 -3.56
CA VAL A 111 6.98 -0.10 -4.10
C VAL A 111 8.41 -0.64 -4.09
N LEU A 112 8.63 -1.70 -3.33
CA LEU A 112 9.90 -2.43 -3.26
C LEU A 112 9.74 -3.74 -4.01
N GLU A 113 10.59 -4.01 -5.01
CA GLU A 113 10.61 -5.29 -5.73
C GLU A 113 11.84 -6.10 -5.36
N TYR A 114 11.64 -7.38 -5.07
CA TYR A 114 12.74 -8.30 -4.87
C TYR A 114 13.25 -8.81 -6.22
N ALA A 115 14.38 -8.26 -6.66
CA ALA A 115 15.04 -8.70 -7.89
C ALA A 115 15.78 -10.03 -7.67
N PRO A 116 15.94 -10.87 -8.71
CA PRO A 116 16.92 -11.95 -8.68
C PRO A 116 18.33 -11.37 -8.54
N GLY A 117 19.19 -12.05 -7.77
CA GLY A 117 20.60 -11.71 -7.60
C GLY A 117 21.48 -12.16 -8.77
#